data_AF-A0A7U4LPN8-F1
#
_entry.id   AF-A0A7U4LPN8-F1
#
_cell.length_a   1.000
_cell.length_b   1.000
_cell.length_c   1.000
_cell.angle_alpha   90.00
_cell.angle_beta   90.00
_cell.angle_gamma   90.00
#
_symmetry.space_group_name_H-M   'P 1'
#
loop_
_entity.id
_entity.type
_entity.pdbx_description
1 polymer ?
#
loop_
_entity_poly.entity_id
_entity_poly.type
_entity_poly.pdbx_seq_one_letter_code
_entity_poly.pdbx_strand_id
1 'polypeptide(L)'
;MKILMYSVREHEKPAIKKWLEANPGVQIDLSDEALSEDTVCKVKDYDGIAIQQTNSIGGETVYSTLKKYGIRQIASRTAGVDMIDLKMASENNIIVTNVPAYSPNAIAELAVTHTMNLLRNIKTVNKRIAFGDYRWSADLIAREVRSITVGVVGTGKIGRTSAKLFKGLGANVIGYDAYPDKKLEENNLLTYKDSLEDLLKEADVVTLHTPLLESTKHMINKNNLKYMKPNAFIVNTGRGGIINTEDLIEALEENKIAGAALDTFENEGLFLNKVIDPTKIPDPQLDKLLKMDQVLITHHVGFFTTTAVQNMVDTSLDSVMEVLKTNDSVNKAN
;
A
#
# COMPACT_ATOMS: atom_id res chain seq x y z
N MET A 1 -6.66 -31.63 -5.35
CA MET A 1 -7.31 -30.42 -4.80
C MET A 1 -7.52 -29.46 -5.95
N LYS A 2 -8.67 -28.80 -6.00
CA LYS A 2 -9.06 -27.87 -7.06
C LYS A 2 -9.26 -26.47 -6.47
N ILE A 3 -8.47 -25.51 -6.93
CA ILE A 3 -8.49 -24.12 -6.43
C ILE A 3 -8.94 -23.19 -7.54
N LEU A 4 -9.85 -22.26 -7.23
CA LEU A 4 -10.22 -21.16 -8.13
C LEU A 4 -9.54 -19.87 -7.70
N MET A 5 -8.71 -19.30 -8.57
CA MET A 5 -8.14 -17.99 -8.35
C MET A 5 -8.96 -16.92 -9.07
N TYR A 6 -9.52 -15.97 -8.32
CA TYR A 6 -10.22 -14.80 -8.86
C TYR A 6 -9.27 -13.62 -9.08
N SER A 7 -9.67 -12.72 -9.97
CA SER A 7 -8.98 -11.47 -10.32
C SER A 7 -7.52 -11.68 -10.72
N VAL A 8 -7.21 -12.81 -11.35
CA VAL A 8 -5.86 -13.14 -11.78
C VAL A 8 -5.45 -12.21 -12.90
N ARG A 9 -4.26 -11.65 -12.78
CA ARG A 9 -3.67 -10.77 -13.79
C ARG A 9 -2.59 -11.49 -14.58
N GLU A 10 -2.32 -11.02 -15.80
CA GLU A 10 -1.30 -11.60 -16.69
C GLU A 10 0.08 -11.71 -16.02
N HIS A 11 0.45 -10.71 -15.21
CA HIS A 11 1.74 -10.69 -14.51
C HIS A 11 1.85 -11.74 -13.39
N GLU A 12 0.74 -12.31 -12.92
CA GLU A 12 0.74 -13.37 -11.89
C GLU A 12 0.95 -14.76 -12.51
N LYS A 13 0.60 -14.97 -13.78
CA LYS A 13 0.66 -16.29 -14.44
C LYS A 13 2.04 -16.96 -14.36
N PRO A 14 3.19 -16.26 -14.53
CA PRO A 14 4.50 -16.88 -14.35
C PRO A 14 4.72 -17.39 -12.91
N ALA A 15 4.29 -16.63 -11.90
CA ALA A 15 4.41 -17.03 -10.51
C ALA A 15 3.52 -18.24 -10.18
N ILE A 16 2.29 -18.26 -10.70
CA ILE A 16 1.35 -19.39 -10.53
C ILE A 16 1.91 -20.66 -11.18
N LYS A 17 2.46 -20.55 -12.39
CA LYS A 17 3.10 -21.66 -13.07
C LYS A 17 4.25 -22.23 -12.23
N LYS A 18 5.13 -21.36 -11.71
CA LYS A 18 6.24 -21.77 -10.85
C LYS A 18 5.77 -22.47 -9.58
N TRP A 19 4.70 -21.97 -8.95
CA TRP A 19 4.11 -22.63 -7.77
C TRP A 19 3.54 -24.02 -8.09
N LEU A 20 2.86 -24.17 -9.23
CA LEU A 20 2.33 -25.46 -9.70
C LEU A 20 3.44 -26.48 -9.99
N GLU A 21 4.57 -26.06 -10.55
CA GLU A 21 5.74 -26.93 -10.76
C GLU A 21 6.26 -27.54 -9.44
N ALA A 22 6.15 -26.81 -8.33
CA ALA A 22 6.52 -27.28 -7.00
C ALA A 22 5.42 -28.08 -6.28
N ASN A 23 4.18 -28.05 -6.75
CA ASN A 23 3.01 -28.64 -6.09
C ASN A 23 2.21 -29.56 -7.04
N PRO A 24 2.79 -30.71 -7.46
CA PRO A 24 2.13 -31.63 -8.37
C PRO A 24 0.83 -32.20 -7.76
N GLY A 25 -0.22 -32.30 -8.57
CA GLY A 25 -1.53 -32.83 -8.15
C GLY A 25 -2.53 -31.78 -7.63
N VAL A 26 -2.13 -30.51 -7.59
CA VAL A 26 -3.06 -29.37 -7.41
C VAL A 26 -3.52 -28.88 -8.78
N GLN A 27 -4.83 -28.73 -8.94
CA GLN A 27 -5.41 -28.04 -10.10
C GLN A 27 -5.75 -26.61 -9.69
N ILE A 28 -5.32 -25.64 -10.50
CA ILE A 28 -5.68 -24.23 -10.35
C ILE A 28 -6.38 -23.77 -11.62
N ASP A 29 -7.62 -23.31 -11.49
CA ASP A 29 -8.34 -22.62 -12.55
C ASP A 29 -8.29 -21.11 -12.28
N LEU A 30 -8.13 -20.32 -13.34
CA LEU A 30 -7.92 -18.87 -13.26
C LEU A 30 -9.15 -18.12 -13.79
N SER A 31 -9.56 -17.08 -13.08
CA SER A 31 -10.57 -16.11 -13.53
C SER A 31 -10.01 -14.69 -13.40
N ASP A 32 -10.27 -13.87 -14.40
CA ASP A 32 -9.97 -12.43 -14.42
C ASP A 32 -11.05 -11.59 -13.70
N GLU A 33 -12.20 -12.19 -13.40
CA GLU A 33 -13.33 -11.58 -12.70
C GLU A 33 -13.07 -11.46 -11.20
N ALA A 34 -13.70 -10.46 -10.56
CA ALA A 34 -13.74 -10.35 -9.11
C ALA A 34 -14.71 -11.35 -8.50
N LEU A 35 -14.45 -11.77 -7.27
CA LEU A 35 -15.45 -12.45 -6.45
C LEU A 35 -16.52 -11.42 -6.06
N SER A 36 -17.77 -11.72 -6.42
CA SER A 36 -18.95 -10.91 -6.16
C SER A 36 -20.19 -11.80 -6.06
N GLU A 37 -21.35 -11.19 -5.78
CA GLU A 37 -22.64 -11.90 -5.80
C GLU A 37 -22.94 -12.56 -7.15
N ASP A 38 -22.47 -11.98 -8.26
CA ASP A 38 -22.67 -12.52 -9.61
C ASP A 38 -21.74 -13.70 -9.92
N THR A 39 -20.54 -13.72 -9.34
CA THR A 39 -19.48 -14.66 -9.71
C THR A 39 -19.22 -15.73 -8.65
N VAL A 40 -19.76 -15.59 -7.44
CA VAL A 40 -19.58 -16.55 -6.33
C VAL A 40 -20.10 -17.94 -6.69
N CYS A 41 -21.09 -18.05 -7.59
CA CYS A 41 -21.59 -19.35 -8.03
C CYS A 41 -20.54 -20.21 -8.76
N LYS A 42 -19.48 -19.60 -9.28
CA LYS A 42 -18.39 -20.27 -10.00
C LYS A 42 -17.50 -21.13 -9.10
N VAL A 43 -17.56 -20.94 -7.77
CA VAL A 43 -16.82 -21.77 -6.80
C VAL A 43 -17.36 -23.19 -6.65
N LYS A 44 -18.48 -23.51 -7.29
CA LYS A 44 -19.03 -24.86 -7.27
C LYS A 44 -17.98 -25.86 -7.79
N ASP A 45 -17.82 -26.96 -7.08
CA ASP A 45 -16.87 -28.04 -7.37
C ASP A 45 -15.38 -27.68 -7.15
N TYR A 46 -15.09 -26.58 -6.44
CA TYR A 46 -13.75 -26.24 -5.96
C TYR A 46 -13.59 -26.53 -4.46
N ASP A 47 -12.37 -26.83 -4.03
CA ASP A 47 -12.03 -27.05 -2.63
C ASP A 47 -11.70 -25.73 -1.92
N GLY A 48 -11.14 -24.76 -2.65
CA GLY A 48 -10.68 -23.49 -2.08
C GLY A 48 -10.58 -22.39 -3.12
N ILE A 49 -10.49 -21.15 -2.63
CA ILE A 49 -10.37 -19.96 -3.46
C ILE A 49 -9.24 -19.04 -3.00
N ALA A 50 -8.67 -18.31 -3.95
CA ALA A 50 -7.77 -17.19 -3.67
C ALA A 50 -8.20 -15.95 -4.47
N ILE A 51 -8.13 -14.77 -3.86
CA ILE A 51 -8.65 -13.53 -4.45
C ILE A 51 -7.63 -12.38 -4.41
N GLN A 52 -7.73 -11.45 -5.35
CA GLN A 52 -6.99 -10.19 -5.34
C GLN A 52 -7.84 -9.08 -5.94
N GLN A 53 -8.60 -8.39 -5.10
CA GLN A 53 -9.46 -7.28 -5.52
C GLN A 53 -9.50 -6.22 -4.44
N THR A 54 -9.81 -4.99 -4.82
CA THR A 54 -9.93 -3.86 -3.89
C THR A 54 -11.38 -3.54 -3.53
N ASN A 55 -12.32 -3.92 -4.41
CA ASN A 55 -13.75 -3.74 -4.16
C ASN A 55 -14.26 -4.82 -3.21
N SER A 56 -15.24 -4.46 -2.38
CA SER A 56 -15.96 -5.39 -1.51
C SER A 56 -16.36 -6.66 -2.26
N ILE A 57 -16.20 -7.82 -1.61
CA ILE A 57 -16.60 -9.11 -2.18
C ILE A 57 -18.13 -9.32 -2.16
N GLY A 58 -18.90 -8.42 -1.53
CA GLY A 58 -20.34 -8.52 -1.33
C GLY A 58 -20.73 -8.82 0.12
N GLY A 59 -22.03 -9.05 0.35
CA GLY A 59 -22.60 -9.34 1.68
C GLY A 59 -23.05 -10.78 1.84
N GLU A 60 -24.12 -10.99 2.61
CA GLU A 60 -24.66 -12.31 3.01
C GLU A 60 -24.78 -13.32 1.86
N THR A 61 -25.16 -12.87 0.66
CA THR A 61 -25.27 -13.71 -0.54
C THR A 61 -23.98 -14.45 -0.85
N VAL A 62 -22.83 -13.78 -0.73
CA VAL A 62 -21.52 -14.37 -1.05
C VAL A 62 -21.12 -15.39 0.00
N TYR A 63 -21.15 -15.03 1.29
CA TYR A 63 -20.72 -15.91 2.38
C TYR A 63 -21.61 -17.14 2.52
N SER A 64 -22.93 -16.97 2.42
CA SER A 64 -23.87 -18.11 2.44
C SER A 64 -23.68 -19.04 1.23
N THR A 65 -23.37 -18.49 0.06
CA THR A 65 -23.09 -19.29 -1.15
C THR A 65 -21.76 -20.05 -1.05
N LEU A 66 -20.71 -19.41 -0.54
CA LEU A 66 -19.42 -20.07 -0.27
C LEU A 66 -19.63 -21.26 0.68
N LYS A 67 -20.34 -21.05 1.79
CA LYS A 67 -20.68 -22.09 2.76
C LYS A 67 -21.53 -23.21 2.14
N LYS A 68 -22.54 -22.86 1.33
CA LYS A 68 -23.40 -23.83 0.62
C LYS A 68 -22.59 -24.75 -0.30
N TYR A 69 -21.55 -24.23 -0.94
CA TYR A 69 -20.66 -25.02 -1.81
C TYR A 69 -19.47 -25.64 -1.08
N GLY A 70 -19.42 -25.56 0.26
CA GLY A 70 -18.38 -26.20 1.07
C GLY A 70 -17.05 -25.45 1.09
N ILE A 71 -17.00 -24.21 0.58
CA ILE A 71 -15.82 -23.36 0.69
C ILE A 71 -15.69 -22.87 2.14
N ARG A 72 -14.61 -23.28 2.79
CA ARG A 72 -14.30 -22.94 4.19
C ARG A 72 -13.19 -21.90 4.35
N GLN A 73 -12.67 -21.37 3.24
CA GLN A 73 -11.56 -20.42 3.30
C GLN A 73 -11.57 -19.42 2.15
N ILE A 74 -11.06 -18.22 2.42
CA ILE A 74 -10.74 -17.19 1.43
C ILE A 74 -9.28 -16.76 1.64
N ALA A 75 -8.40 -17.04 0.68
CA ALA A 75 -7.03 -16.55 0.71
C ALA A 75 -6.91 -15.26 -0.09
N SER A 76 -6.71 -14.13 0.60
CA SER A 76 -6.35 -12.88 -0.06
C SER A 76 -4.87 -12.92 -0.46
N ARG A 77 -4.58 -12.50 -1.70
CA ARG A 77 -3.20 -12.31 -2.19
C ARG A 77 -2.59 -10.99 -1.71
N THR A 78 -3.33 -10.16 -0.98
CA THR A 78 -2.89 -8.85 -0.49
C THR A 78 -2.67 -8.86 1.02
N ALA A 79 -1.96 -7.85 1.53
CA ALA A 79 -1.81 -7.64 2.98
C ALA A 79 -3.09 -7.07 3.62
N GLY A 80 -3.73 -6.11 2.95
CA GLY A 80 -5.03 -5.59 3.38
C GLY A 80 -6.14 -6.57 3.03
N VAL A 81 -7.12 -6.68 3.92
CA VAL A 81 -8.36 -7.47 3.74
C VAL A 81 -9.60 -6.61 3.91
N ASP A 82 -9.47 -5.30 3.72
CA ASP A 82 -10.52 -4.29 3.93
C ASP A 82 -11.78 -4.56 3.07
N MET A 83 -11.62 -5.30 1.98
CA MET A 83 -12.68 -5.72 1.06
C MET A 83 -13.48 -6.94 1.53
N ILE A 84 -13.06 -7.60 2.61
CA ILE A 84 -13.67 -8.82 3.17
C ILE A 84 -14.26 -8.47 4.54
N ASP A 85 -15.57 -8.68 4.71
CA ASP A 85 -16.19 -8.65 6.04
C ASP A 85 -15.71 -9.87 6.85
N LEU A 86 -14.74 -9.64 7.73
CA LEU A 86 -14.14 -10.68 8.58
C LEU A 86 -15.13 -11.23 9.61
N LYS A 87 -16.09 -10.41 10.05
CA LYS A 87 -17.11 -10.83 11.01
C LYS A 87 -18.07 -11.82 10.35
N MET A 88 -18.57 -11.48 9.16
CA MET A 88 -19.45 -12.34 8.38
C MET A 88 -18.74 -13.63 7.93
N ALA A 89 -17.44 -13.55 7.63
CA ALA A 89 -16.62 -14.72 7.38
C ALA A 89 -16.60 -15.67 8.60
N SER A 90 -16.34 -15.13 9.79
CA SER A 90 -16.32 -15.91 11.04
C SER A 90 -17.69 -16.52 11.37
N GLU A 91 -18.78 -15.77 11.21
CA GLU A 91 -20.16 -16.27 11.41
C GLU A 91 -20.52 -17.41 10.45
N ASN A 92 -19.89 -17.44 9.27
CA ASN A 92 -20.05 -18.50 8.27
C ASN A 92 -19.01 -19.63 8.35
N ASN A 93 -18.14 -19.63 9.36
CA ASN A 93 -17.02 -20.59 9.51
C ASN A 93 -16.05 -20.58 8.32
N ILE A 94 -15.79 -19.40 7.77
CA ILE A 94 -14.84 -19.19 6.67
C ILE A 94 -13.57 -18.57 7.26
N ILE A 95 -12.45 -19.26 7.07
CA ILE A 95 -11.13 -18.76 7.48
C ILE A 95 -10.62 -17.81 6.40
N VAL A 96 -10.32 -16.57 6.80
CA VAL A 96 -9.70 -15.60 5.89
C VAL A 96 -8.20 -15.60 6.15
N THR A 97 -7.40 -15.78 5.11
CA THR A 97 -5.94 -15.62 5.18
C THR A 97 -5.50 -14.44 4.31
N ASN A 98 -4.38 -13.83 4.63
CA ASN A 98 -3.80 -12.75 3.85
C ASN A 98 -2.31 -12.99 3.59
N VAL A 99 -1.66 -12.08 2.87
CA VAL A 99 -0.20 -12.09 2.69
C VAL A 99 0.39 -10.90 3.46
N PRO A 100 0.67 -11.06 4.77
CA PRO A 100 1.00 -9.93 5.65
C PRO A 100 2.35 -9.29 5.32
N ALA A 101 3.23 -10.00 4.60
CA ALA A 101 4.52 -9.50 4.17
C ALA A 101 4.99 -10.16 2.87
N TYR A 102 4.43 -9.75 1.73
CA TYR A 102 4.93 -10.18 0.42
C TYR A 102 6.30 -9.58 0.12
N SER A 103 6.50 -8.29 0.38
CA SER A 103 7.80 -7.61 0.23
C SER A 103 7.74 -6.24 0.91
N PRO A 104 8.13 -6.13 2.19
CA PRO A 104 8.29 -4.83 2.84
C PRO A 104 9.27 -3.92 2.08
N ASN A 105 10.28 -4.52 1.44
CA ASN A 105 11.25 -3.86 0.58
C ASN A 105 10.60 -3.11 -0.59
N ALA A 106 9.68 -3.73 -1.32
CA ALA A 106 9.06 -3.11 -2.50
C ALA A 106 8.44 -1.73 -2.15
N ILE A 107 7.69 -1.69 -1.04
CA ILE A 107 6.98 -0.49 -0.60
C ILE A 107 7.97 0.54 -0.04
N ALA A 108 8.93 0.09 0.77
CA ALA A 108 9.96 0.95 1.34
C ALA A 108 10.85 1.59 0.26
N GLU A 109 11.21 0.82 -0.77
CA GLU A 109 11.98 1.28 -1.92
C GLU A 109 11.19 2.29 -2.76
N LEU A 110 9.88 2.13 -2.92
CA LEU A 110 9.05 3.15 -3.55
C LEU A 110 9.01 4.45 -2.72
N ALA A 111 8.88 4.36 -1.39
CA ALA A 111 8.92 5.54 -0.53
C ALA A 111 10.25 6.30 -0.62
N VAL A 112 11.37 5.57 -0.67
CA VAL A 112 12.70 6.15 -0.93
C VAL A 112 12.76 6.76 -2.33
N THR A 113 12.24 6.07 -3.35
CA THR A 113 12.23 6.56 -4.74
C THR A 113 11.46 7.87 -4.87
N HIS A 114 10.26 7.94 -4.28
CA HIS A 114 9.45 9.14 -4.20
C HIS A 114 10.15 10.27 -3.47
N THR A 115 10.76 9.97 -2.33
CA THR A 115 11.55 10.94 -1.57
C THR A 115 12.71 11.50 -2.41
N MET A 116 13.45 10.65 -3.10
CA MET A 116 14.54 11.07 -3.99
C MET A 116 14.03 11.94 -5.14
N ASN A 117 12.89 11.60 -5.73
CA ASN A 117 12.30 12.36 -6.82
C ASN A 117 11.91 13.78 -6.38
N LEU A 118 11.29 13.90 -5.20
CA LEU A 118 10.95 15.18 -4.57
C LEU A 118 12.20 16.01 -4.24
N LEU A 119 13.16 15.45 -3.50
CA LEU A 119 14.37 16.17 -3.08
C LEU A 119 15.23 16.66 -4.25
N ARG A 120 15.17 15.95 -5.39
CA ARG A 120 15.94 16.23 -6.61
C ARG A 120 15.14 16.97 -7.68
N ASN A 121 13.90 17.37 -7.41
CA ASN A 121 13.03 18.10 -8.33
C ASN A 121 12.85 17.43 -9.71
N ILE A 122 12.86 16.08 -9.77
CA ILE A 122 12.96 15.36 -11.06
C ILE A 122 11.74 15.63 -11.95
N LYS A 123 10.52 15.70 -11.39
CA LYS A 123 9.31 16.07 -12.16
C LYS A 123 9.47 17.43 -12.84
N THR A 124 9.94 18.45 -12.11
CA THR A 124 10.17 19.80 -12.63
C THR A 124 11.28 19.82 -13.69
N VAL A 125 12.39 19.11 -13.45
CA VAL A 125 13.50 18.99 -14.42
C VAL A 125 13.00 18.36 -15.73
N ASN A 126 12.26 17.25 -15.65
CA ASN A 126 11.73 16.57 -16.84
C ASN A 126 10.74 17.46 -17.61
N LYS A 127 9.88 18.20 -16.91
CA LYS A 127 8.96 19.17 -17.53
C LYS A 127 9.72 20.24 -18.30
N ARG A 128 10.77 20.81 -17.73
CA ARG A 128 11.59 21.85 -18.38
C ARG A 128 12.32 21.34 -19.63
N ILE A 129 12.85 20.12 -19.58
CA ILE A 129 13.49 19.48 -20.74
C ILE A 129 12.51 19.34 -21.91
N ALA A 130 11.24 19.02 -21.64
CA ALA A 130 10.20 18.92 -22.68
C ALA A 130 9.93 20.27 -23.39
N PHE A 131 10.26 21.40 -22.76
CA PHE A 131 10.18 22.74 -23.34
C PHE A 131 11.54 23.28 -23.83
N GLY A 132 12.59 22.46 -23.82
CA GLY A 132 13.94 22.86 -24.23
C GLY A 132 14.66 23.78 -23.24
N ASP A 133 14.21 23.87 -21.98
CA ASP A 133 14.91 24.64 -20.94
C ASP A 133 15.90 23.75 -20.18
N TYR A 134 17.19 24.05 -20.38
CA TYR A 134 18.33 23.32 -19.78
C TYR A 134 19.10 24.17 -18.75
N ARG A 135 18.58 25.32 -18.34
CA ARG A 135 19.28 26.22 -17.41
C ARG A 135 19.31 25.65 -15.99
N TRP A 136 20.43 25.84 -15.30
CA TRP A 136 20.50 25.69 -13.85
C TRP A 136 19.91 26.93 -13.18
N SER A 137 18.78 26.78 -12.50
CA SER A 137 18.09 27.85 -11.78
C SER A 137 18.01 27.57 -10.29
N ALA A 138 17.87 28.62 -9.48
CA ALA A 138 17.87 28.53 -8.02
C ALA A 138 16.77 27.60 -7.48
N ASP A 139 15.60 27.55 -8.13
CA ASP A 139 14.48 26.69 -7.74
C ASP A 139 14.71 25.19 -8.03
N LEU A 140 15.77 24.84 -8.78
CA LEU A 140 16.17 23.45 -9.02
C LEU A 140 17.26 22.96 -8.07
N ILE A 141 17.78 23.82 -7.17
CA ILE A 141 18.77 23.40 -6.17
C ILE A 141 18.17 22.29 -5.32
N ALA A 142 18.80 21.13 -5.38
CA ALA A 142 18.33 19.92 -4.73
C ALA A 142 18.90 19.76 -3.32
N ARG A 143 18.22 18.94 -2.51
CA ARG A 143 18.70 18.52 -1.18
C ARG A 143 19.24 17.10 -1.24
N GLU A 144 20.30 16.84 -0.51
CA GLU A 144 20.86 15.49 -0.39
C GLU A 144 20.20 14.74 0.78
N VAL A 145 19.90 13.45 0.62
CA VAL A 145 19.27 12.64 1.69
C VAL A 145 20.08 12.64 2.99
N ARG A 146 21.42 12.59 2.90
CA ARG A 146 22.29 12.65 4.08
C ARG A 146 22.21 13.95 4.88
N SER A 147 21.61 14.99 4.33
CA SER A 147 21.50 16.33 4.95
C SER A 147 20.14 16.58 5.60
N ILE A 148 19.25 15.59 5.59
CA ILE A 148 17.86 15.76 6.05
C ILE A 148 17.50 14.80 7.20
N THR A 149 16.44 15.17 7.91
CA THR A 149 15.75 14.30 8.87
C THR A 149 14.53 13.67 8.21
N VAL A 150 14.46 12.33 8.24
CA VAL A 150 13.31 11.56 7.77
C VAL A 150 12.53 11.04 8.98
N GLY A 151 11.26 11.45 9.07
CA GLY A 151 10.30 10.95 10.05
C GLY A 151 9.52 9.76 9.52
N VAL A 152 9.64 8.61 10.18
CA VAL A 152 8.95 7.37 9.85
C VAL A 152 7.75 7.19 10.79
N VAL A 153 6.53 7.29 10.26
CA VAL A 153 5.29 7.11 11.02
C VAL A 153 4.79 5.68 10.81
N GLY A 154 4.78 4.89 11.89
CA GLY A 154 4.58 3.44 11.87
C GLY A 154 5.90 2.70 11.62
N THR A 155 6.28 1.84 12.57
CA THR A 155 7.58 1.14 12.64
C THR A 155 7.44 -0.40 12.59
N GLY A 156 6.34 -0.86 12.00
CA GLY A 156 6.14 -2.25 11.59
C GLY A 156 7.13 -2.69 10.51
N LYS A 157 6.85 -3.80 9.82
CA LYS A 157 7.77 -4.41 8.84
C LYS A 157 8.20 -3.44 7.74
N ILE A 158 7.27 -2.69 7.15
CA ILE A 158 7.57 -1.71 6.10
C ILE A 158 8.33 -0.52 6.68
N GLY A 159 7.81 0.11 7.74
CA GLY A 159 8.42 1.29 8.36
C GLY A 159 9.86 1.08 8.80
N ARG A 160 10.19 -0.05 9.46
CA ARG A 160 11.58 -0.36 9.83
C ARG A 160 12.47 -0.63 8.61
N THR A 161 11.90 -1.15 7.53
CA THR A 161 12.62 -1.33 6.26
C THR A 161 12.93 0.03 5.63
N SER A 162 11.95 0.94 5.59
CA SER A 162 12.14 2.34 5.15
C SER A 162 13.20 3.04 5.99
N ALA A 163 13.12 2.93 7.33
CA ALA A 163 14.10 3.49 8.25
C ALA A 163 15.53 2.99 7.94
N LYS A 164 15.68 1.68 7.70
CA LYS A 164 16.97 1.08 7.31
C LYS A 164 17.51 1.65 6.00
N LEU A 165 16.66 1.80 4.99
CA LEU A 165 17.09 2.34 3.69
C LEU A 165 17.51 3.82 3.82
N PHE A 166 16.72 4.65 4.49
CA PHE A 166 17.07 6.06 4.70
C PHE A 166 18.33 6.23 5.56
N LYS A 167 18.48 5.46 6.63
CA LYS A 167 19.69 5.44 7.46
C LYS A 167 20.91 5.02 6.62
N GLY A 168 20.76 4.03 5.75
CA GLY A 168 21.80 3.58 4.82
C GLY A 168 22.22 4.64 3.80
N LEU A 169 21.32 5.55 3.43
CA LEU A 169 21.60 6.73 2.60
C LEU A 169 22.18 7.92 3.40
N GLY A 170 22.36 7.75 4.71
CA GLY A 170 22.97 8.73 5.61
C GLY A 170 22.01 9.74 6.21
N ALA A 171 20.69 9.59 6.04
CA ALA A 171 19.72 10.48 6.67
C ALA A 171 19.75 10.35 8.20
N ASN A 172 19.39 11.43 8.90
CA ASN A 172 18.94 11.32 10.27
C ASN A 172 17.53 10.72 10.26
N VAL A 173 17.27 9.67 11.04
CA VAL A 173 15.98 8.97 11.02
C VAL A 173 15.32 9.07 12.39
N ILE A 174 14.12 9.62 12.43
CA ILE A 174 13.27 9.66 13.62
C ILE A 174 12.00 8.84 13.38
N GLY A 175 11.39 8.32 14.43
CA GLY A 175 10.23 7.43 14.35
C GLY A 175 9.09 7.86 15.26
N TYR A 176 7.87 7.53 14.87
CA TYR A 176 6.70 7.58 15.75
C TYR A 176 5.88 6.32 15.54
N ASP A 177 5.51 5.67 16.64
CA ASP A 177 4.61 4.53 16.66
C ASP A 177 3.82 4.55 17.97
N ALA A 178 2.56 4.12 17.93
CA ALA A 178 1.77 3.94 19.14
C ALA A 178 2.35 2.85 20.04
N TYR A 179 3.08 1.89 19.46
CA TYR A 179 3.72 0.77 20.14
C TYR A 179 5.21 0.71 19.75
N PRO A 180 6.07 1.58 20.30
CA PRO A 180 7.46 1.69 19.88
C PRO A 180 8.26 0.41 20.21
N ASP A 181 8.98 -0.10 19.21
CA ASP A 181 9.93 -1.20 19.36
C ASP A 181 11.30 -0.64 19.76
N LYS A 182 11.60 -0.63 21.08
CA LYS A 182 12.84 -0.08 21.65
C LYS A 182 14.13 -0.63 21.02
N LYS A 183 14.08 -1.86 20.47
CA LYS A 183 15.22 -2.46 19.79
C LYS A 183 15.65 -1.66 18.56
N LEU A 184 14.75 -0.90 17.93
CA LEU A 184 15.10 -0.06 16.78
C LEU A 184 16.00 1.10 17.19
N GLU A 185 15.79 1.69 18.36
CA GLU A 185 16.67 2.74 18.91
C GLU A 185 17.98 2.16 19.43
N GLU A 186 17.93 1.03 20.15
CA GLU A 186 19.12 0.34 20.67
C GLU A 186 20.09 -0.05 19.54
N ASN A 187 19.56 -0.43 18.38
CA ASN A 187 20.34 -0.74 17.18
C ASN A 187 20.70 0.49 16.34
N ASN A 188 20.46 1.71 16.84
CA ASN A 188 20.73 2.98 16.17
C ASN A 188 20.06 3.11 14.79
N LEU A 189 18.91 2.45 14.59
CA LEU A 189 18.19 2.52 13.33
C LEU A 189 17.45 3.86 13.18
N LEU A 190 16.80 4.30 14.26
CA LEU A 190 16.05 5.54 14.37
C LEU A 190 16.01 6.02 15.82
N THR A 191 15.51 7.23 16.05
CA THR A 191 15.17 7.75 17.39
C THR A 191 13.67 8.03 17.47
N TYR A 192 12.98 7.48 18.47
CA TYR A 192 11.54 7.74 18.64
C TYR A 192 11.28 9.16 19.14
N LYS A 193 10.14 9.68 18.72
CA LYS A 193 9.55 10.91 19.27
C LYS A 193 8.35 10.56 20.13
N ASP A 194 8.16 11.33 21.20
CA ASP A 194 7.09 11.11 22.17
C ASP A 194 5.70 11.35 21.57
N SER A 195 5.62 12.21 20.57
CA SER A 195 4.38 12.53 19.87
C SER A 195 4.58 12.63 18.36
N LEU A 196 3.47 12.47 17.62
CA LEU A 196 3.44 12.75 16.18
C LEU A 196 3.81 14.21 15.90
N GLU A 197 3.35 15.15 16.73
CA GLU A 197 3.66 16.57 16.61
C GLU A 197 5.18 16.85 16.66
N ASP A 198 5.90 16.22 17.59
CA ASP A 198 7.35 16.39 17.71
C ASP A 198 8.09 15.84 16.49
N LEU A 199 7.62 14.72 15.94
CA LEU A 199 8.14 14.19 14.67
C LEU A 199 7.90 15.17 13.52
N LEU A 200 6.69 15.71 13.38
CA LEU A 200 6.33 16.62 12.29
C LEU A 200 7.14 17.92 12.32
N LYS A 201 7.43 18.46 13.51
CA LYS A 201 8.26 19.67 13.68
C LYS A 201 9.70 19.48 13.22
N GLU A 202 10.26 18.29 13.42
CA GLU A 202 11.67 18.00 13.15
C GLU A 202 11.93 17.42 11.77
N ALA A 203 10.97 16.69 11.20
CA ALA A 203 11.14 16.00 9.93
C ALA A 203 11.18 16.98 8.74
N ASP A 204 12.09 16.71 7.81
CA ASP A 204 12.12 17.30 6.47
C ASP A 204 11.33 16.47 5.47
N VAL A 205 11.22 15.16 5.72
CA VAL A 205 10.38 14.23 4.98
C VAL A 205 9.64 13.36 5.97
N VAL A 206 8.32 13.25 5.84
CA VAL A 206 7.49 12.36 6.65
C VAL A 206 6.98 11.22 5.77
N THR A 207 7.30 9.97 6.10
CA THR A 207 6.84 8.78 5.36
C THR A 207 5.87 7.96 6.21
N LEU A 208 4.72 7.62 5.63
CA LEU A 208 3.61 6.99 6.32
C LEU A 208 3.53 5.47 6.04
N HIS A 209 3.57 4.68 7.10
CA HIS A 209 3.58 3.21 7.05
C HIS A 209 2.67 2.58 8.12
N THR A 210 1.64 3.31 8.56
CA THR A 210 0.61 2.80 9.48
C THR A 210 -0.51 2.08 8.73
N PRO A 211 -1.20 1.12 9.36
CA PRO A 211 -2.47 0.61 8.84
C PRO A 211 -3.56 1.70 8.88
N LEU A 212 -4.63 1.53 8.11
CA LEU A 212 -5.82 2.36 8.22
C LEU A 212 -6.76 1.76 9.27
N LEU A 213 -6.87 2.45 10.40
CA LEU A 213 -7.73 2.15 11.54
C LEU A 213 -8.53 3.40 11.86
N GLU A 214 -9.56 3.28 12.70
CA GLU A 214 -10.32 4.45 13.16
C GLU A 214 -9.40 5.49 13.85
N SER A 215 -8.35 5.02 14.54
CA SER A 215 -7.36 5.88 15.21
C SER A 215 -6.32 6.51 14.27
N THR A 216 -6.11 5.98 13.07
CA THR A 216 -5.13 6.48 12.10
C THR A 216 -5.77 7.13 10.88
N LYS A 217 -7.09 7.03 10.75
CA LYS A 217 -7.87 7.72 9.73
C LYS A 217 -7.71 9.22 9.92
N HIS A 218 -7.30 9.90 8.85
CA HIS A 218 -7.02 11.33 8.82
C HIS A 218 -6.05 11.77 9.93
N MET A 219 -5.11 10.90 10.34
CA MET A 219 -4.09 11.30 11.32
C MET A 219 -3.23 12.45 10.81
N ILE A 220 -3.10 12.57 9.48
CA ILE A 220 -2.56 13.77 8.83
C ILE A 220 -3.74 14.59 8.33
N ASN A 221 -3.90 15.76 8.92
CA ASN A 221 -4.99 16.69 8.67
C ASN A 221 -4.50 18.13 8.90
N LYS A 222 -5.38 19.12 8.74
CA LYS A 222 -5.06 20.54 8.87
C LYS A 222 -4.37 20.91 10.19
N ASN A 223 -4.77 20.28 11.30
CA ASN A 223 -4.19 20.56 12.61
C ASN A 223 -2.76 20.07 12.75
N ASN A 224 -2.40 18.99 12.04
CA ASN A 224 -1.08 18.37 12.14
C ASN A 224 -0.14 18.88 11.05
N LEU A 225 -0.65 19.15 9.84
CA LEU A 225 0.14 19.68 8.72
C LEU A 225 0.79 21.03 9.07
N LYS A 226 0.17 21.85 9.91
CA LYS A 226 0.74 23.14 10.36
C LYS A 226 2.05 23.00 11.16
N TYR A 227 2.33 21.82 11.71
CA TYR A 227 3.56 21.56 12.46
C TYR A 227 4.74 21.21 11.56
N MET A 228 4.48 20.82 10.32
CA MET A 228 5.54 20.54 9.36
C MET A 228 6.28 21.80 8.96
N LYS A 229 7.55 21.63 8.59
CA LYS A 229 8.34 22.75 8.05
C LYS A 229 7.79 23.18 6.68
N PRO A 230 7.88 24.47 6.32
CA PRO A 230 7.48 24.94 4.99
C PRO A 230 8.18 24.23 3.84
N ASN A 231 9.42 23.77 4.06
CA ASN A 231 10.22 23.03 3.07
C ASN A 231 10.12 21.50 3.21
N ALA A 232 9.19 20.99 4.01
CA ALA A 232 9.03 19.56 4.25
C ALA A 232 8.19 18.88 3.17
N PHE A 233 8.41 17.58 3.01
CA PHE A 233 7.63 16.72 2.12
C PHE A 233 6.88 15.64 2.89
N ILE A 234 5.74 15.19 2.35
CA ILE A 234 5.02 14.02 2.86
C ILE A 234 4.98 12.90 1.81
N VAL A 235 5.18 11.67 2.24
CA VAL A 235 5.18 10.48 1.40
C VAL A 235 4.20 9.45 1.97
N ASN A 236 3.21 9.06 1.17
CA ASN A 236 2.22 8.05 1.55
C ASN A 236 2.25 6.85 0.60
N THR A 237 2.85 5.76 1.07
CA THR A 237 2.82 4.44 0.42
C THR A 237 2.05 3.42 1.25
N GLY A 238 1.18 3.89 2.17
CA GLY A 238 0.41 3.06 3.09
C GLY A 238 -1.04 2.91 2.63
N ARG A 239 -1.90 3.83 3.08
CA ARG A 239 -3.33 3.88 2.76
C ARG A 239 -3.77 5.32 2.55
N GLY A 240 -4.65 5.55 1.58
CA GLY A 240 -5.12 6.89 1.22
C GLY A 240 -5.75 7.63 2.40
N GLY A 241 -6.67 6.97 3.12
CA GLY A 241 -7.41 7.55 4.24
C GLY A 241 -6.59 7.90 5.49
N ILE A 242 -5.27 7.71 5.50
CA ILE A 242 -4.39 8.20 6.58
C ILE A 242 -4.24 9.73 6.49
N ILE A 243 -4.30 10.27 5.27
CA ILE A 243 -4.26 11.70 5.01
C ILE A 243 -5.68 12.16 4.67
N ASN A 244 -6.12 13.26 5.28
CA ASN A 244 -7.27 14.00 4.79
C ASN A 244 -6.87 14.74 3.50
N THR A 245 -7.43 14.34 2.36
CA THR A 245 -6.98 14.83 1.05
C THR A 245 -7.26 16.32 0.84
N GLU A 246 -8.38 16.82 1.36
CA GLU A 246 -8.75 18.23 1.26
C GLU A 246 -7.77 19.12 2.04
N ASP A 247 -7.43 18.72 3.27
CA ASP A 247 -6.47 19.44 4.11
C ASP A 247 -5.06 19.44 3.49
N LEU A 248 -4.66 18.33 2.85
CA LEU A 248 -3.39 18.25 2.14
C LEU A 248 -3.35 19.23 0.96
N ILE A 249 -4.43 19.29 0.16
CA ILE A 249 -4.56 20.22 -0.97
C ILE A 249 -4.45 21.66 -0.47
N GLU A 250 -5.18 22.03 0.59
CA GLU A 250 -5.11 23.37 1.18
C GLU A 250 -3.67 23.70 1.62
N ALA A 251 -3.00 22.78 2.31
CA ALA A 251 -1.63 22.98 2.77
C ALA A 251 -0.62 23.15 1.61
N LEU A 252 -0.83 22.46 0.48
CA LEU A 252 0.00 22.58 -0.72
C LEU A 252 -0.25 23.89 -1.47
N GLU A 253 -1.52 24.31 -1.60
CA GLU A 253 -1.91 25.58 -2.23
C GLU A 253 -1.36 26.78 -1.44
N GLU A 254 -1.37 26.69 -0.11
CA GLU A 254 -0.84 27.72 0.78
C GLU A 254 0.68 27.65 1.00
N ASN A 255 1.38 26.70 0.37
CA ASN A 255 2.82 26.45 0.56
C ASN A 255 3.22 26.23 2.03
N LYS A 256 2.32 25.65 2.84
CA LYS A 256 2.63 25.22 4.21
C LYS A 256 3.60 24.04 4.23
N ILE A 257 3.63 23.25 3.17
CA ILE A 257 4.62 22.20 2.91
C ILE A 257 5.09 22.30 1.45
N ALA A 258 6.28 21.75 1.16
CA ALA A 258 6.90 21.88 -0.15
C ALA A 258 6.32 20.93 -1.20
N GLY A 259 5.72 19.81 -0.80
CA GLY A 259 5.20 18.84 -1.75
C GLY A 259 4.79 17.52 -1.11
N ALA A 260 4.23 16.63 -1.94
CA ALA A 260 3.76 15.32 -1.52
C ALA A 260 4.06 14.25 -2.58
N ALA A 261 4.27 13.01 -2.13
CA ALA A 261 4.24 11.84 -3.00
C ALA A 261 3.22 10.83 -2.49
N LEU A 262 2.24 10.50 -3.32
CA LEU A 262 1.09 9.69 -2.96
C LEU A 262 1.06 8.46 -3.88
N ASP A 263 1.36 7.30 -3.33
CA ASP A 263 1.06 6.03 -4.00
C ASP A 263 -0.36 5.55 -3.66
N THR A 264 -0.93 6.03 -2.56
CA THR A 264 -2.32 5.77 -2.20
C THR A 264 -3.04 7.07 -1.87
N PHE A 265 -4.33 7.15 -2.20
CA PHE A 265 -5.17 8.34 -2.00
C PHE A 265 -6.63 7.94 -1.76
N GLU A 266 -7.42 8.86 -1.21
CA GLU A 266 -8.84 8.60 -0.96
C GLU A 266 -9.59 8.33 -2.29
N ASN A 267 -10.61 7.48 -2.25
CA ASN A 267 -11.42 7.10 -3.42
C ASN A 267 -10.65 6.49 -4.60
N GLU A 268 -9.41 6.02 -4.41
CA GLU A 268 -8.59 5.44 -5.49
C GLU A 268 -9.25 4.27 -6.22
N GLY A 269 -10.17 3.54 -5.57
CA GLY A 269 -10.95 2.45 -6.17
C GLY A 269 -11.78 2.86 -7.41
N LEU A 270 -12.02 4.16 -7.61
CA LEU A 270 -12.61 4.67 -8.84
C LEU A 270 -11.71 4.43 -10.06
N PHE A 271 -10.39 4.35 -9.87
CA PHE A 271 -9.38 4.36 -10.94
C PHE A 271 -8.52 3.09 -10.99
N LEU A 272 -8.35 2.40 -9.86
CA LEU A 272 -7.45 1.25 -9.78
C LEU A 272 -7.76 0.21 -10.86
N ASN A 273 -6.71 -0.15 -11.61
CA ASN A 273 -6.75 -1.11 -12.70
C ASN A 273 -7.75 -0.76 -13.83
N LYS A 274 -7.98 0.53 -14.10
CA LYS A 274 -8.80 1.01 -15.21
C LYS A 274 -8.02 1.98 -16.08
N VAL A 275 -8.32 1.96 -17.39
CA VAL A 275 -7.94 3.05 -18.29
C VAL A 275 -9.07 4.08 -18.28
N ILE A 276 -8.76 5.32 -17.91
CA ILE A 276 -9.71 6.43 -17.89
C ILE A 276 -9.27 7.52 -18.87
N ASP A 277 -10.23 8.30 -19.35
CA ASP A 277 -9.95 9.50 -20.12
C ASP A 277 -9.30 10.55 -19.20
N PRO A 278 -8.07 11.01 -19.47
CA PRO A 278 -7.37 11.96 -18.61
C PRO A 278 -8.07 13.34 -18.52
N THR A 279 -9.02 13.63 -19.41
CA THR A 279 -9.85 14.84 -19.35
C THR A 279 -11.08 14.71 -18.47
N LYS A 280 -11.37 13.49 -17.98
CA LYS A 280 -12.56 13.15 -17.19
C LYS A 280 -12.14 12.35 -15.97
N ILE A 281 -11.48 13.01 -15.03
CA ILE A 281 -11.12 12.41 -13.74
C ILE A 281 -12.35 12.48 -12.81
N PRO A 282 -12.98 11.33 -12.44
CA PRO A 282 -14.14 11.30 -11.55
C PRO A 282 -13.99 11.99 -10.19
N ASP A 283 -12.77 12.07 -9.65
CA ASP A 283 -12.48 12.66 -8.35
C ASP A 283 -11.86 14.06 -8.53
N PRO A 284 -12.58 15.14 -8.17
CA PRO A 284 -12.06 16.50 -8.26
C PRO A 284 -10.80 16.74 -7.42
N GLN A 285 -10.63 16.04 -6.29
CA GLN A 285 -9.45 16.19 -5.43
C GLN A 285 -8.23 15.59 -6.11
N LEU A 286 -8.36 14.40 -6.70
CA LEU A 286 -7.29 13.79 -7.49
C LEU A 286 -6.94 14.66 -8.72
N ASP A 287 -7.94 15.19 -9.41
CA ASP A 287 -7.72 16.06 -10.57
C ASP A 287 -6.89 17.31 -10.20
N LYS A 288 -7.15 17.91 -9.04
CA LYS A 288 -6.33 19.00 -8.50
C LYS A 288 -4.89 18.55 -8.23
N LEU A 289 -4.71 17.45 -7.50
CA LEU A 289 -3.39 16.94 -7.13
C LEU A 289 -2.53 16.59 -8.36
N LEU A 290 -3.12 16.00 -9.40
CA LEU A 290 -2.42 15.67 -10.65
C LEU A 290 -1.85 16.91 -11.36
N LYS A 291 -2.50 18.07 -11.21
CA LYS A 291 -2.11 19.34 -11.81
C LYS A 291 -1.06 20.10 -11.00
N MET A 292 -0.77 19.69 -9.77
CA MET A 292 0.24 20.31 -8.91
C MET A 292 1.65 19.82 -9.28
N ASP A 293 2.56 20.74 -9.59
CA ASP A 293 3.95 20.40 -9.97
C ASP A 293 4.74 19.78 -8.81
N GLN A 294 4.40 20.13 -7.57
CA GLN A 294 5.02 19.64 -6.35
C GLN A 294 4.44 18.31 -5.81
N VAL A 295 3.50 17.70 -6.56
CA VAL A 295 2.89 16.42 -6.17
C VAL A 295 3.30 15.31 -7.14
N LEU A 296 3.75 14.19 -6.58
CA LEU A 296 3.96 12.94 -7.30
C LEU A 296 2.82 11.99 -6.99
N ILE A 297 2.24 11.35 -8.01
CA ILE A 297 1.19 10.36 -7.84
C ILE A 297 1.59 9.09 -8.55
N THR A 298 1.46 7.96 -7.86
CA THR A 298 1.47 6.62 -8.44
C THR A 298 0.19 5.90 -8.02
N HIS A 299 -0.23 4.91 -8.83
CA HIS A 299 -1.57 4.32 -8.71
C HIS A 299 -1.57 3.02 -7.89
N HIS A 300 -1.13 3.10 -6.64
CA HIS A 300 -1.04 1.99 -5.69
C HIS A 300 -0.14 0.85 -6.19
N VAL A 301 1.11 1.20 -6.52
CA VAL A 301 2.10 0.29 -7.09
C VAL A 301 3.29 0.04 -6.17
N GLY A 302 3.24 0.48 -4.90
CA GLY A 302 4.29 0.20 -3.92
C GLY A 302 4.61 -1.27 -3.77
N PHE A 303 3.63 -2.14 -4.00
CA PHE A 303 3.86 -3.58 -3.98
C PHE A 303 4.39 -4.14 -5.31
N PHE A 304 4.26 -3.42 -6.43
CA PHE A 304 4.25 -4.01 -7.77
C PHE A 304 5.65 -4.32 -8.32
N THR A 305 6.30 -5.32 -7.71
CA THR A 305 7.63 -5.83 -8.05
C THR A 305 7.58 -7.33 -8.32
N THR A 306 8.55 -7.86 -9.08
CA THR A 306 8.62 -9.30 -9.40
C THR A 306 8.67 -10.17 -8.15
N THR A 307 9.46 -9.79 -7.14
CA THR A 307 9.55 -10.49 -5.85
C THR A 307 8.23 -10.49 -5.09
N ALA A 308 7.57 -9.33 -5.01
CA ALA A 308 6.29 -9.23 -4.30
C ALA A 308 5.21 -10.07 -4.98
N VAL A 309 5.05 -9.98 -6.30
CA VAL A 309 4.06 -10.77 -7.05
C VAL A 309 4.27 -12.26 -6.84
N GLN A 310 5.52 -12.74 -6.87
CA GLN A 310 5.83 -14.13 -6.57
C GLN A 310 5.39 -14.52 -5.16
N ASN A 311 5.78 -13.73 -4.15
CA ASN A 311 5.47 -14.03 -2.76
C ASN A 311 3.96 -13.94 -2.45
N MET A 312 3.23 -13.04 -3.12
CA MET A 312 1.77 -12.94 -3.03
C MET A 312 1.10 -14.24 -3.51
N VAL A 313 1.51 -14.74 -4.67
CA VAL A 313 0.99 -16.00 -5.21
C VAL A 313 1.37 -17.17 -4.30
N ASP A 314 2.65 -17.31 -3.97
CA ASP A 314 3.15 -18.44 -3.18
C ASP A 314 2.47 -18.50 -1.80
N THR A 315 2.50 -17.39 -1.06
CA THR A 315 1.95 -17.36 0.31
C THR A 315 0.44 -17.58 0.33
N SER A 316 -0.29 -17.02 -0.65
CA SER A 316 -1.75 -17.18 -0.70
C SER A 316 -2.13 -18.64 -1.01
N LEU A 317 -1.49 -19.27 -1.99
CA LEU A 317 -1.75 -20.65 -2.35
C LEU A 317 -1.29 -21.63 -1.26
N ASP A 318 -0.15 -21.36 -0.62
CA ASP A 318 0.31 -22.13 0.55
C ASP A 318 -0.72 -22.03 1.69
N SER A 319 -1.28 -20.84 1.94
CA SER A 319 -2.32 -20.64 2.96
C SER A 319 -3.62 -21.37 2.60
N VAL A 320 -4.02 -21.40 1.32
CA VAL A 320 -5.14 -22.25 0.86
C VAL A 320 -4.86 -23.71 1.24
N MET A 321 -3.68 -24.22 0.86
CA MET A 321 -3.31 -25.62 1.09
C MET A 321 -3.22 -25.97 2.58
N GLU A 322 -2.71 -25.05 3.40
CA GLU A 322 -2.63 -25.20 4.85
C GLU A 322 -4.04 -25.33 5.44
N VAL A 323 -4.92 -24.36 5.18
CA VAL A 323 -6.30 -24.40 5.70
C VAL A 323 -7.06 -25.64 5.22
N LEU A 324 -6.85 -26.07 3.96
CA LEU A 324 -7.49 -27.29 3.46
C LEU A 324 -6.98 -28.57 4.15
N LYS A 325 -5.76 -28.58 4.70
CA LYS A 325 -5.20 -29.76 5.37
C LYS A 325 -5.44 -29.74 6.88
N THR A 326 -5.32 -28.58 7.52
CA THR A 326 -5.25 -28.43 8.98
C THR A 326 -6.46 -27.72 9.57
N ASN A 327 -7.27 -27.05 8.73
CA ASN A 327 -8.34 -26.17 9.16
C ASN A 327 -7.84 -24.95 9.97
N ASP A 328 -6.59 -24.52 9.75
CA ASP A 328 -5.99 -23.34 10.36
C ASP A 328 -4.85 -22.78 9.47
N SER A 329 -4.38 -21.57 9.76
CA SER A 329 -3.17 -21.01 9.14
C SER A 329 -2.52 -19.94 10.00
N VAL A 330 -1.18 -19.88 9.97
CA VAL A 330 -0.42 -18.79 10.60
C VAL A 330 -0.72 -17.41 10.00
N ASN A 331 -1.29 -17.36 8.79
CA ASN A 331 -1.67 -16.13 8.09
C ASN A 331 -3.16 -15.78 8.26
N LYS A 332 -3.84 -16.38 9.24
CA LYS A 332 -5.25 -16.12 9.52
C LYS A 332 -5.48 -14.66 9.94
N ALA A 333 -6.49 -14.03 9.34
CA ALA A 333 -6.84 -12.62 9.55
C ALA A 333 -8.06 -12.41 10.47
N ASN A 334 -8.92 -13.42 10.61
CA ASN A 334 -10.14 -13.41 11.43
C ASN A 334 -10.11 -14.40 12.59
#